data_AF-A0A444GEW9-F1
#
_entry.id   AF-A0A444GEW9-F1
#
_cell.length_a   1.000
_cell.length_b   1.000
_cell.length_c   1.000
_cell.angle_alpha   90.00
_cell.angle_beta   90.00
_cell.angle_gamma   90.00
#
_symmetry.space_group_name_H-M   'P 1'
#
loop_
_entity.id
_entity.type
_entity.pdbx_description
1 polymer ?
#
loop_
_entity_poly.entity_id
_entity_poly.type
_entity_poly.pdbx_seq_one_letter_code
_entity_poly.pdbx_strand_id
1 'polypeptide(L)'
;MPTIRYKIKNEYGLGGSELYGAADKNDPEAILEGVAMAGLVGLLRQLGDLAEFATEVFHNLHEEVMNTASRGHNMILRVQQLEAELPSISNGFFPGSVSSCLSCREGQLAL
;
A
#
# COMPACT_ATOMS: atom_id res chain seq x y z
N MET A 1 -0.50 -12.42 10.71
CA MET A 1 0.71 -12.06 11.49
C MET A 1 0.32 -11.88 12.96
N PRO A 2 1.14 -12.31 13.93
CA PRO A 2 0.87 -12.00 15.32
C PRO A 2 1.18 -10.51 15.56
N THR A 3 0.16 -9.71 15.81
CA THR A 3 0.32 -8.33 16.25
C THR A 3 0.97 -8.35 17.63
N ILE A 4 2.25 -7.99 17.67
CA ILE A 4 3.03 -7.89 18.90
C ILE A 4 2.33 -6.84 19.77
N ARG A 5 1.85 -7.23 20.96
CA ARG A 5 1.19 -6.29 21.87
C ARG A 5 2.21 -5.31 22.42
N TYR A 6 2.22 -4.08 21.90
CA TYR A 6 3.03 -2.99 22.44
C TYR A 6 2.51 -2.59 23.82
N LYS A 7 3.33 -2.75 24.86
CA LYS A 7 2.99 -2.31 26.22
C LYS A 7 3.37 -0.83 26.34
N ILE A 8 2.41 0.05 26.08
CA ILE A 8 2.60 1.51 26.19
C ILE A 8 2.90 1.85 27.65
N LYS A 9 4.06 2.48 27.90
CA LYS A 9 4.38 3.07 29.20
C LYS A 9 3.76 4.47 29.28
N ASN A 10 3.40 4.90 30.48
CA ASN A 10 2.90 6.25 30.76
C ASN A 10 3.91 7.33 30.30
N GLU A 11 3.45 8.48 29.80
CA GLU A 11 4.26 9.60 29.29
C GLU A 11 5.34 10.04 30.30
N TYR A 12 4.97 10.19 31.58
CA TYR A 12 5.88 10.53 32.67
C TYR A 12 6.93 9.43 32.95
N GLY A 13 6.61 8.18 32.67
CA GLY A 13 7.55 7.05 32.80
C GLY A 13 8.51 6.92 31.61
N LEU A 14 8.26 7.65 30.52
CA LEU A 14 9.07 7.66 29.30
C LEU A 14 10.04 8.84 29.23
N GLY A 15 9.66 9.98 29.82
CA GLY A 15 10.56 11.12 30.02
C GLY A 15 11.69 10.86 31.02
N GLY A 16 11.54 9.86 31.89
CA GLY A 16 12.49 9.56 32.97
C GLY A 16 12.24 10.43 34.19
N SER A 17 12.28 9.83 35.38
CA SER A 17 12.03 10.52 36.67
C SER A 17 13.08 11.58 37.00
N GLU A 18 14.23 11.55 36.31
CA GLU A 18 15.36 12.45 36.51
C GLU A 18 15.06 13.88 36.04
N LEU A 19 14.16 14.04 35.04
CA LEU A 19 13.83 15.36 34.47
C LEU A 19 12.96 16.24 35.39
N TYR A 20 12.15 15.63 36.26
CA TYR A 20 11.44 16.34 37.33
C TYR A 20 12.16 16.22 38.68
N GLY A 21 12.88 15.12 38.94
CA GLY A 21 13.58 14.90 40.20
C GLY A 21 14.75 15.85 40.47
N ALA A 22 15.25 16.54 39.44
CA ALA A 22 16.29 17.56 39.55
C ALA A 22 15.79 18.93 40.07
N ALA A 23 14.47 19.14 40.12
CA ALA A 23 13.88 20.39 40.61
C ALA A 23 14.02 20.54 42.13
N ASP A 24 14.22 21.77 42.60
CA ASP A 24 14.14 22.07 44.03
C ASP A 24 12.70 21.81 44.51
N LYS A 25 12.56 20.96 45.52
CA LYS A 25 11.26 20.54 46.05
C LYS A 25 10.50 21.66 46.77
N ASN A 26 11.18 22.75 47.10
CA ASN A 26 10.59 23.93 47.74
C ASN A 26 10.15 25.00 46.72
N ASP A 27 10.47 24.81 45.44
CA ASP A 27 10.08 25.69 44.35
C ASP A 27 9.00 25.02 43.47
N PRO A 28 7.72 25.40 43.64
CA PRO A 28 6.62 24.80 42.87
C PRO A 28 6.73 25.09 41.37
N GLU A 29 7.40 26.16 40.96
CA GLU A 29 7.58 26.50 39.54
C GLU A 29 8.59 25.56 38.88
N ALA A 30 9.75 25.34 39.54
CA ALA A 30 10.75 24.38 39.09
C ALA A 30 10.20 22.95 38.97
N ILE A 31 9.30 22.56 39.89
CA ILE A 31 8.61 21.26 39.83
C ILE A 31 7.74 21.16 38.57
N LEU A 32 6.92 22.17 38.30
CA LEU A 32 6.01 22.15 37.15
C LEU A 32 6.77 22.18 35.82
N GLU A 33 7.87 22.92 35.75
CA GLU A 33 8.76 22.92 34.59
C GLU A 33 9.37 21.53 34.34
N GLY A 34 9.85 20.87 35.39
CA GLY A 34 10.39 19.50 35.29
C GLY A 34 9.35 18.48 34.83
N VAL A 35 8.11 18.58 35.32
CA VAL A 35 7.00 17.72 34.88
C VAL A 35 6.64 17.99 33.41
N ALA A 36 6.59 19.25 33.00
CA ALA A 36 6.31 19.63 31.62
C ALA A 36 7.40 19.11 30.66
N MET A 37 8.68 19.23 31.03
CA MET A 37 9.79 18.66 30.27
C MET A 37 9.71 17.13 30.19
N ALA A 38 9.47 16.44 31.30
CA ALA A 38 9.32 14.99 31.32
C ALA A 38 8.15 14.51 30.45
N GLY A 39 7.01 15.20 30.51
CA GLY A 39 5.84 14.93 29.67
C GLY A 39 6.14 15.11 28.19
N LEU A 40 6.77 16.23 27.81
CA LEU A 40 7.14 16.50 26.42
C LEU A 40 8.10 15.44 25.86
N VAL A 41 9.15 15.10 26.60
CA VAL A 41 10.11 14.06 26.19
C VAL A 41 9.42 12.69 26.08
N GLY A 42 8.51 12.37 27.00
CA GLY A 42 7.71 11.16 26.96
C GLY A 42 6.85 11.06 25.70
N LEU A 43 6.17 12.15 25.32
CA LEU A 43 5.38 12.23 24.09
C LEU A 43 6.25 12.08 22.83
N LEU A 44 7.40 12.75 22.78
CA LEU A 44 8.32 12.63 21.64
C LEU A 44 8.83 11.19 21.47
N ARG A 45 9.11 10.48 22.57
CA ARG A 45 9.47 9.05 22.52
C ARG A 45 8.34 8.21 21.94
N GLN A 46 7.10 8.39 22.42
CA GLN A 46 5.95 7.64 21.91
C GLN A 46 5.72 7.89 20.42
N LEU A 47 5.90 9.13 19.96
CA LEU A 47 5.82 9.46 18.55
C LEU A 47 6.94 8.79 17.74
N GLY A 48 8.14 8.68 18.30
CA GLY A 48 9.24 7.90 17.71
C GLY A 48 8.89 6.41 17.56
N ASP A 49 8.42 5.78 18.64
CA ASP A 49 8.00 4.37 18.64
C ASP A 49 6.85 4.12 17.64
N LEU A 50 5.90 5.06 17.55
CA LEU A 50 4.79 5.02 16.58
C LEU A 50 5.30 5.15 15.14
N ALA A 51 6.28 6.02 14.89
CA ALA A 51 6.87 6.20 13.56
C ALA A 51 7.63 4.95 13.11
N GLU A 52 8.35 4.29 14.02
CA GLU A 52 9.01 3.00 13.76
C GLU A 52 7.98 1.92 13.39
N PHE A 53 6.90 1.81 14.18
CA PHE A 53 5.81 0.88 13.89
C PHE A 53 5.15 1.17 12.52
N ALA A 54 4.86 2.44 12.23
CA ALA A 54 4.29 2.82 10.94
C ALA A 54 5.23 2.47 9.78
N THR A 55 6.54 2.64 9.96
CA THR A 55 7.54 2.27 8.96
C THR A 55 7.53 0.77 8.68
N GLU A 56 7.46 -0.07 9.72
CA GLU A 56 7.37 -1.53 9.56
C GLU A 56 6.09 -1.93 8.79
N VAL A 57 4.93 -1.40 9.19
CA VAL A 57 3.65 -1.72 8.54
C VAL A 57 3.63 -1.26 7.09
N PHE A 58 4.01 -0.01 6.82
CA PHE A 58 3.95 0.53 5.47
C PHE A 58 5.02 -0.05 4.55
N HIS A 59 6.20 -0.42 5.06
CA HIS A 59 7.23 -1.08 4.26
C HIS A 59 6.75 -2.45 3.75
N ASN A 60 6.23 -3.29 4.65
CA ASN A 60 5.71 -4.60 4.30
C ASN A 60 4.54 -4.49 3.31
N LEU A 61 3.60 -3.57 3.58
CA LEU A 61 2.47 -3.34 2.67
C LEU A 61 2.93 -2.84 1.30
N HIS A 62 3.92 -1.95 1.25
CA HIS A 62 4.45 -1.42 0.00
C HIS A 62 5.08 -2.51 -0.85
N GLU A 63 5.84 -3.43 -0.24
CA GLU A 63 6.42 -4.58 -0.94
C GLU A 63 5.31 -5.48 -1.56
N GLU A 64 4.28 -5.83 -0.78
CA GLU A 64 3.17 -6.64 -1.27
C GLU A 64 2.39 -5.97 -2.41
N VAL A 65 2.11 -4.67 -2.28
CA VAL A 65 1.43 -3.89 -3.32
C VAL A 65 2.28 -3.83 -4.59
N MET A 66 3.58 -3.58 -4.48
CA MET A 66 4.46 -3.49 -5.64
C MET A 66 4.61 -4.83 -6.36
N ASN A 67 4.75 -5.92 -5.59
CA ASN A 67 4.78 -7.29 -6.12
C ASN A 67 3.47 -7.64 -6.85
N THR A 68 2.33 -7.27 -6.27
CA THR A 68 1.01 -7.51 -6.88
C THR A 68 0.82 -6.68 -8.14
N ALA A 69 1.19 -5.41 -8.13
CA ALA A 69 1.10 -4.52 -9.29
C ALA A 69 1.98 -5.00 -10.46
N SER A 70 3.21 -5.41 -10.19
CA SER A 70 4.13 -5.94 -11.21
C SER A 70 3.56 -7.21 -11.86
N ARG A 71 3.02 -8.13 -11.06
CA ARG A 71 2.36 -9.35 -11.56
C ARG A 71 1.12 -9.03 -12.38
N GLY A 72 0.29 -8.09 -11.91
CA GLY A 72 -0.88 -7.61 -12.64
C GLY A 72 -0.51 -6.99 -13.99
N HIS A 73 0.55 -6.19 -14.03
CA HIS A 73 1.06 -5.60 -15.26
C HIS A 73 1.54 -6.66 -16.26
N ASN A 74 2.30 -7.66 -15.80
CA ASN A 74 2.71 -8.78 -16.66
C ASN A 74 1.51 -9.56 -17.22
N MET A 75 0.49 -9.79 -16.40
CA MET A 75 -0.74 -10.45 -16.83
C MET A 75 -1.45 -9.64 -17.93
N ILE A 76 -1.55 -8.31 -17.77
CA ILE A 76 -2.14 -7.43 -18.79
C ILE A 76 -1.38 -7.52 -20.12
N LEU A 77 -0.05 -7.45 -20.10
CA LEU A 77 0.76 -7.57 -21.32
C LEU A 77 0.52 -8.90 -22.04
N ARG A 78 0.41 -10.00 -21.28
CA ARG A 78 0.13 -11.32 -21.83
C ARG A 78 -1.28 -11.43 -22.39
N VAL A 79 -2.28 -10.82 -21.73
CA VAL A 79 -3.65 -10.77 -22.26
C VAL A 79 -3.70 -9.99 -23.57
N GLN A 80 -3.04 -8.84 -23.65
CA GLN A 80 -2.94 -8.05 -24.88
C GLN A 80 -2.27 -8.82 -26.02
N GLN A 81 -1.21 -9.58 -25.70
CA GLN A 81 -0.57 -10.46 -26.68
C GLN A 81 -1.55 -11.52 -27.19
N LEU A 82 -2.26 -12.21 -26.29
CA LEU A 82 -3.25 -13.21 -26.68
C LEU A 82 -4.39 -12.61 -27.52
N GLU A 83 -4.90 -11.44 -27.15
CA GLU A 83 -5.93 -10.72 -27.90
C GLU A 83 -5.48 -10.40 -29.34
N ALA A 84 -4.20 -10.07 -29.54
CA ALA A 84 -3.63 -9.85 -30.86
C ALA A 84 -3.43 -11.14 -31.68
N GLU A 85 -3.24 -12.29 -31.03
CA GLU A 85 -3.04 -13.60 -31.68
C GLU A 85 -4.37 -14.30 -32.05
N LEU A 86 -5.49 -13.94 -31.40
CA LEU A 86 -6.81 -14.54 -31.63
C LEU A 86 -7.32 -14.41 -33.10
N PRO A 87 -7.19 -13.27 -33.80
CA PRO A 87 -7.64 -13.14 -35.19
C PRO A 87 -6.92 -14.09 -36.15
N SER A 88 -5.62 -14.32 -35.97
CA SER A 88 -4.83 -15.26 -36.77
C SER A 88 -5.26 -16.71 -36.57
N ILE A 89 -5.61 -17.09 -35.34
CA ILE A 89 -6.10 -18.44 -35.02
C ILE A 89 -7.50 -18.66 -35.62
N SER A 90 -8.40 -17.69 -35.47
CA SER A 90 -9.78 -17.76 -36.01
C SER A 90 -9.80 -17.94 -37.52
N ASN A 91 -8.98 -17.16 -38.24
CA ASN A 91 -8.90 -17.20 -39.71
C ASN A 91 -8.20 -18.47 -40.24
N GLY A 92 -7.33 -19.09 -39.45
CA GLY A 92 -6.71 -20.37 -39.79
C GLY A 92 -7.62 -21.58 -39.50
N PHE A 93 -8.49 -21.48 -38.49
CA PHE A 93 -9.42 -22.53 -38.11
C PHE A 93 -10.70 -22.54 -38.96
N PHE A 94 -11.14 -21.38 -39.47
CA PHE A 94 -12.22 -21.27 -40.47
C PHE A 94 -11.66 -20.76 -41.81
N PRO A 95 -11.00 -21.61 -42.63
CA PRO A 95 -10.45 -21.19 -43.92
C PRO A 95 -11.51 -20.97 -45.02
N GLY A 96 -12.80 -20.83 -44.68
CA GLY A 96 -13.83 -20.59 -45.69
C GLY A 96 -15.20 -20.19 -45.11
N SER A 97 -15.82 -19.23 -45.79
CA SER A 97 -17.13 -18.59 -45.53
C SER A 97 -17.11 -17.64 -44.34
N VAL A 98 -17.36 -16.34 -44.48
CA VAL A 98 -18.69 -15.76 -44.79
C VAL A 98 -18.61 -14.54 -45.74
N SER A 99 -17.43 -14.04 -46.10
CA SER A 99 -17.35 -12.74 -46.81
C SER A 99 -17.56 -12.80 -48.33
N SER A 100 -17.35 -13.94 -49.00
CA SER A 100 -17.47 -14.03 -50.47
C SER A 100 -18.89 -14.31 -51.00
N CYS A 101 -19.89 -14.58 -50.15
CA CYS A 101 -21.22 -15.00 -50.63
C CYS A 101 -22.27 -13.87 -50.74
N LEU A 102 -22.00 -12.67 -50.22
CA LEU A 102 -22.99 -11.57 -50.26
C LEU A 102 -22.97 -10.77 -51.57
N SER A 103 -21.90 -10.82 -52.36
CA SER A 103 -21.82 -10.06 -53.63
C SER A 103 -22.34 -10.79 -54.87
N CYS A 104 -22.63 -12.10 -54.80
CA CYS A 104 -23.09 -12.87 -55.98
C CYS A 104 -24.62 -12.94 -56.14
N ARG A 105 -25.42 -12.42 -55.20
CA ARG A 105 -26.89 -12.59 -55.21
C ARG A 105 -27.71 -11.38 -55.65
N GLU A 106 -27.09 -10.23 -55.93
CA GLU A 106 -27.80 -9.03 -56.40
C GLU A 106 -27.73 -8.80 -57.93
N GLY A 107 -27.02 -9.65 -58.67
CA GLY A 107 -26.81 -9.47 -60.12
C GLY A 107 -27.70 -10.29 -61.07
N GLN A 108 -28.67 -11.07 -60.57
CA GLN A 108 -29.38 -12.05 -61.42
C GLN A 108 -30.89 -12.13 -61.13
N LEU A 109 -31.55 -10.97 -61.06
CA LEU A 109 -33.01 -10.84 -61.12
C LEU A 109 -33.35 -9.52 -61.85
N ALA A 110 -32.88 -9.40 -63.08
CA ALA A 110 -33.31 -8.37 -64.03
C ALA A 110 -33.13 -8.91 -65.45
N LEU A 111 -34.09 -9.72 -65.89
CA LEU A 111 -34.65 -9.81 -67.25
C LEU A 111 -35.81 -10.82 -67.25
#